data_AF-A0A3N5TBR8-F1
#
_entry.id   AF-A0A3N5TBR8-F1
#
_cell.length_a   1.000
_cell.length_b   1.000
_cell.length_c   1.000
_cell.angle_alpha   90.00
_cell.angle_beta   90.00
_cell.angle_gamma   90.00
#
_symmetry.space_group_name_H-M   'P 1'
#
loop_
_entity.id
_entity.type
_entity.pdbx_description
1 polymer ?
#
loop_
_entity_poly.entity_id
_entity_poly.type
_entity_poly.pdbx_seq_one_letter_code
_entity_poly.pdbx_strand_id
1 'polypeptide(L)'
;MYRAGNQVGVSLLTYGSGQSIISPMFAKLLNFFKSKKKEQMPDFSDVHVKLKPIFGIQPKVYLIAIYGLVALILIFLIFFLPGITAGGTYISFTSSPVQAGVWIDGIKAGVTPCEILVKQGLREITITRPFYTPVTIKRDVGGFVFALPFLPRRENIHTDITIENIEGLSSYGLQEFSLWSLVESFSEGYHYPPVLCETVAGIKAAPKPETYAAFSKLLDAALPFLHNRELASDYIKAAFILETRGKVFSPSSAIRLLDRLKSLADLPGHGMFLLYSVLPEGQSTSAQTDSGKKNPFPKTRQELAAMPEFQKALAAYSTFISNFPAVQGAFGRGNKSIEGIPFIQVPAGKYLMGRHQDPASMLSSEQIAQFPHPVKVNSFLIARTEVTNQQFKRFLDETPDWRKENIQKLVQAELVTEDYLKDWDKELYPQGKANYPVVFVSAYAAQAFCQWLSQKASWMGKITVRLPLEAEWEWASSAGNPATFMEHSSVLYNEAAQGARIAGTGSGNIFGISDMSGNVFEWCADWFALGLGVATPVSGDNIYAQMSAFPAGGGKTVRGGSWVTKPDDINSWSRGFNRPYWCTPYLGFRPVIAEQ
;
A
#
# COMPACT_ATOMS: atom_id res chain seq x y z
N MET A 1 -27.55 41.12 53.24
CA MET A 1 -26.47 42.08 53.57
C MET A 1 -25.18 41.29 53.69
N TYR A 2 -24.43 41.16 52.60
CA TYR A 2 -23.26 41.95 52.20
C TYR A 2 -21.92 41.35 52.67
N ARG A 3 -21.28 40.69 51.70
CA ARG A 3 -19.84 40.55 51.42
C ARG A 3 -18.91 39.85 52.43
N ALA A 4 -18.62 38.60 52.09
CA ALA A 4 -17.31 37.98 52.25
C ALA A 4 -16.27 38.66 51.34
N GLY A 5 -15.09 38.95 51.88
CA GLY A 5 -13.90 39.35 51.13
C GLY A 5 -13.00 38.14 50.90
N ASN A 6 -12.77 37.83 49.63
CA ASN A 6 -11.75 36.87 49.18
C ASN A 6 -10.34 37.40 49.45
N GLN A 7 -9.50 36.61 50.10
CA GLN A 7 -8.06 36.61 49.85
C GLN A 7 -7.67 35.22 49.34
N VAL A 8 -7.45 35.14 48.02
CA VAL A 8 -6.80 34.00 47.37
C VAL A 8 -5.29 34.24 47.51
N GLY A 9 -4.63 33.44 48.35
CA GLY A 9 -3.18 33.37 48.40
C GLY A 9 -2.64 32.66 47.16
N VAL A 10 -1.86 33.36 46.35
CA VAL A 10 -1.05 32.76 45.29
C VAL A 10 0.27 32.33 45.91
N SER A 11 0.42 31.04 46.15
CA SER A 11 1.70 30.43 46.50
C SER A 11 2.51 30.25 45.22
N LEU A 12 3.54 31.10 45.02
CA LEU A 12 4.54 30.92 43.97
C LEU A 12 5.69 30.09 44.55
N LEU A 13 5.82 28.86 44.05
CA LEU A 13 6.97 27.98 44.27
C LEU A 13 8.25 28.69 43.79
N THR A 14 9.14 28.98 44.72
CA THR A 14 10.50 29.41 44.44
C THR A 14 11.39 28.19 44.18
N TYR A 15 12.02 28.12 43.01
CA TYR A 15 13.22 27.34 42.78
C TYR A 15 14.18 28.14 41.88
N GLY A 16 15.40 28.37 42.39
CA GLY A 16 16.63 28.40 41.59
C GLY A 16 16.94 29.66 40.77
N SER A 17 17.79 30.52 41.33
CA SER A 17 18.83 31.32 40.67
C SER A 17 18.46 32.29 39.54
N GLY A 18 18.57 33.59 39.85
CA GLY A 18 19.34 34.53 39.02
C GLY A 18 18.58 35.32 37.94
N GLN A 19 18.32 36.59 38.27
CA GLN A 19 17.94 37.73 37.41
C GLN A 19 16.49 37.82 36.91
N SER A 20 15.71 38.70 37.55
CA SER A 20 14.46 39.23 37.00
C SER A 20 14.75 40.29 35.93
N ILE A 21 14.36 40.03 34.68
CA ILE A 21 14.25 41.07 33.66
C ILE A 21 12.88 41.72 33.83
N ILE A 22 12.79 42.70 34.73
CA ILE A 22 11.65 43.63 34.73
C ILE A 22 11.97 44.68 33.67
N SER A 23 11.21 44.67 32.59
CA SER A 23 11.29 45.69 31.53
C SER A 23 11.13 47.10 32.14
N PRO A 24 11.96 48.08 31.75
CA PRO A 24 11.83 49.48 32.18
C PRO A 24 10.48 50.11 31.84
N MET A 25 9.68 49.46 30.99
CA MET A 25 8.31 49.85 30.67
C MET A 25 7.33 49.64 31.84
N PHE A 26 7.54 48.61 32.67
CA PHE A 26 6.65 48.29 33.79
C PHE A 26 6.87 49.21 35.01
N ALA A 27 8.12 49.65 35.22
CA ALA A 27 8.45 50.63 36.26
C ALA A 27 7.91 52.04 35.93
N LYS A 28 7.88 52.42 34.65
CA LYS A 28 7.23 53.67 34.20
C LYS A 28 5.71 53.63 34.40
N LEU A 29 5.07 52.48 34.20
CA LEU A 29 3.63 52.32 34.42
C LEU A 29 3.26 52.44 35.90
N LEU A 30 4.04 51.83 36.81
CA LEU A 30 3.79 51.94 38.25
C LEU A 30 4.02 53.37 38.81
N ASN A 31 4.98 54.12 38.25
CA ASN A 31 5.19 55.52 38.64
C ASN A 31 4.10 56.47 38.11
N PHE A 32 3.44 56.12 36.99
CA PHE A 32 2.30 56.88 36.49
C PHE A 32 1.09 56.83 37.46
N PHE A 33 0.93 55.73 38.20
CA PHE A 33 -0.16 55.58 39.18
C PHE A 33 0.15 56.13 40.58
N LYS A 34 1.39 56.53 40.88
CA LYS A 34 1.81 56.99 42.22
C LYS A 34 1.83 58.51 42.41
N SER A 35 1.47 59.29 41.40
CA SER A 35 1.48 60.76 41.50
C SER A 35 0.25 61.38 40.85
N LYS A 36 -0.84 61.49 41.61
CA LYS A 36 -1.73 62.65 41.51
C LYS A 36 -2.17 63.07 42.90
N LYS A 37 -1.85 64.33 43.25
CA LYS A 37 -2.43 65.07 44.36
C LYS A 37 -3.95 64.88 44.35
N LYS A 38 -4.53 64.69 45.53
CA LYS A 38 -5.97 64.82 45.78
C LYS A 38 -6.36 66.28 45.47
N GLU A 39 -6.70 66.57 44.22
CA GLU A 39 -7.44 67.76 43.87
C GLU A 39 -8.88 67.58 44.37
N GLN A 40 -9.39 68.56 45.10
CA GLN A 40 -10.80 68.60 45.51
C GLN A 40 -11.65 68.54 44.25
N MET A 41 -12.56 67.55 44.20
CA MET A 41 -13.55 67.48 43.14
C MET A 41 -14.41 68.75 43.18
N PRO A 42 -14.55 69.49 42.07
CA PRO A 42 -15.51 70.58 42.01
C PRO A 42 -16.93 70.02 42.18
N ASP A 43 -17.81 70.80 42.80
CA ASP A 43 -19.22 70.44 42.95
C ASP A 43 -19.86 70.28 41.56
N PHE A 44 -20.30 69.06 41.24
CA PHE A 44 -20.86 68.71 39.93
C PHE A 44 -22.37 68.92 39.86
N SER A 45 -22.97 69.58 40.84
CA SER A 45 -24.42 69.84 40.88
C SER A 45 -24.95 70.62 39.67
N ASP A 46 -24.09 71.31 38.90
CA ASP A 46 -24.49 72.11 37.73
C ASP A 46 -23.70 71.83 36.42
N VAL A 47 -23.03 70.68 36.29
CA VAL A 47 -22.37 70.32 35.01
C VAL A 47 -23.35 69.63 34.07
N HIS A 48 -24.11 70.43 33.32
CA HIS A 48 -24.91 69.92 32.21
C HIS A 48 -24.04 69.63 30.98
N VAL A 49 -23.64 68.37 30.80
CA VAL A 49 -22.98 67.92 29.56
C VAL A 49 -24.01 67.93 28.41
N LYS A 50 -24.00 68.99 27.60
CA LYS A 50 -24.80 69.07 26.36
C LYS A 50 -24.00 68.46 25.21
N LEU A 51 -24.42 67.28 24.78
CA LEU A 51 -23.92 66.66 23.56
C LEU A 51 -24.26 67.53 22.34
N LYS A 52 -23.32 67.69 21.41
CA LYS A 52 -23.53 68.49 20.19
C LYS A 52 -24.30 67.68 19.14
N PRO A 53 -25.18 68.31 18.34
CA PRO A 53 -25.74 67.67 17.16
C PRO A 53 -24.64 67.25 16.20
N ILE A 54 -24.69 66.03 15.69
CA ILE A 54 -23.75 65.51 14.69
C ILE A 54 -24.52 65.43 13.38
N PHE A 55 -24.04 66.09 12.32
CA PHE A 55 -24.70 66.18 11.01
C PHE A 55 -26.18 66.64 11.08
N GLY A 56 -26.50 67.59 11.97
CA GLY A 56 -27.86 68.12 12.14
C GLY A 56 -28.80 67.20 12.93
N ILE A 57 -28.35 66.02 13.34
CA ILE A 57 -29.14 65.06 14.13
C ILE A 57 -29.00 65.39 15.62
N GLN A 58 -30.13 65.54 16.31
CA GLN A 58 -30.13 65.83 17.75
C GLN A 58 -29.56 64.65 18.56
N PRO A 59 -28.87 64.91 19.68
CA PRO A 59 -28.31 63.88 20.56
C PRO A 59 -29.22 62.73 20.94
N LYS A 60 -30.49 63.02 21.23
CA LYS A 60 -31.48 61.99 21.53
C LYS A 60 -31.61 60.96 20.40
N VAL A 61 -31.60 61.41 19.15
CA VAL A 61 -31.88 60.58 17.98
C VAL A 61 -30.67 59.71 17.63
N TYR A 62 -29.47 60.31 17.52
CA TYR A 62 -28.29 59.50 17.18
C TYR A 62 -27.88 58.58 18.33
N LEU A 63 -28.10 58.95 19.60
CA LEU A 63 -27.86 58.03 20.72
C LEU A 63 -28.80 56.82 20.65
N ILE A 64 -30.10 57.02 20.38
CA ILE A 64 -31.05 55.91 20.19
C ILE A 64 -30.61 55.03 19.02
N ALA A 65 -30.16 55.61 17.91
CA ALA A 65 -29.65 54.85 16.78
C ALA A 65 -28.39 54.05 17.12
N ILE A 66 -27.44 54.64 17.86
CA ILE A 66 -26.22 53.94 18.32
C ILE A 66 -26.58 52.80 19.28
N TYR A 67 -27.43 53.03 20.28
CA TYR A 67 -27.86 51.98 21.20
C TYR A 67 -28.66 50.89 20.48
N GLY A 68 -29.49 51.26 19.50
CA GLY A 68 -30.20 50.32 18.64
C GLY A 68 -29.25 49.47 17.81
N LEU A 69 -28.21 50.07 17.21
CA LEU A 69 -27.16 49.36 16.48
C LEU A 69 -26.38 48.40 17.39
N VAL A 70 -25.99 48.85 18.58
CA VAL A 70 -25.30 48.01 19.57
C VAL A 70 -26.18 46.83 19.99
N ALA A 71 -27.47 47.06 20.24
CA ALA A 71 -28.41 45.99 20.55
C ALA A 71 -28.56 44.99 19.39
N LEU A 72 -28.66 45.48 18.16
CA LEU A 72 -28.70 44.64 16.95
C LEU A 72 -27.44 43.79 16.79
N ILE A 73 -26.26 44.37 17.02
CA ILE A 73 -24.98 43.66 17.00
C ILE A 73 -24.95 42.58 18.10
N LEU A 74 -25.40 42.90 19.32
CA LEU A 74 -25.46 41.91 20.41
C LEU A 74 -26.43 40.77 20.09
N ILE A 75 -27.60 41.07 19.54
CA ILE A 75 -28.57 40.07 19.08
C ILE A 75 -27.96 39.20 17.96
N PHE A 76 -27.33 39.82 16.96
CA PHE A 76 -26.63 39.12 15.89
C PHE A 76 -25.55 38.17 16.44
N LEU A 77 -24.73 38.63 17.39
CA LEU A 77 -23.69 37.81 18.03
C LEU A 77 -24.30 36.62 18.80
N ILE A 78 -25.41 36.82 19.52
CA ILE A 78 -26.10 35.75 20.27
C ILE A 78 -26.68 34.68 19.32
N PHE A 79 -27.26 35.08 18.18
CA PHE A 79 -27.90 34.14 17.27
C PHE A 79 -26.95 33.48 16.26
N PHE A 80 -25.85 34.15 15.87
CA PHE A 80 -24.96 33.68 14.80
C PHE A 80 -23.59 33.17 15.27
N LEU A 81 -23.20 33.33 16.54
CA LEU A 81 -21.98 32.69 17.08
C LEU A 81 -22.32 31.35 17.77
N PRO A 82 -22.00 30.20 17.16
CA PRO A 82 -22.33 28.87 17.71
C PRO A 82 -21.67 28.59 19.07
N GLY A 83 -20.60 29.31 19.43
CA GLY A 83 -19.94 29.20 20.72
C GLY A 83 -20.77 29.68 21.93
N ILE A 84 -21.82 30.50 21.69
CA ILE A 84 -22.67 31.05 22.75
C ILE A 84 -23.89 30.16 23.01
N THR A 85 -24.43 29.49 21.98
CA THR A 85 -25.69 28.74 22.06
C THR A 85 -25.53 27.23 22.26
N ALA A 86 -24.40 26.63 21.84
CA ALA A 86 -24.23 25.18 21.85
C ALA A 86 -23.50 24.62 23.09
N GLY A 87 -22.71 25.43 23.81
CA GLY A 87 -21.93 25.02 24.98
C GLY A 87 -20.88 23.92 24.69
N GLY A 88 -19.59 24.24 24.78
CA GLY A 88 -18.55 23.22 24.55
C GLY A 88 -17.14 23.78 24.49
N THR A 89 -16.21 22.88 24.22
CA THR A 89 -14.78 23.16 24.11
C THR A 89 -14.28 22.66 22.75
N TYR A 90 -13.53 23.49 22.02
CA TYR A 90 -12.78 23.03 20.86
C TYR A 90 -11.59 22.21 21.37
N ILE A 91 -11.59 20.92 21.06
CA ILE A 91 -10.50 20.02 21.44
C ILE A 91 -9.69 19.70 20.18
N SER A 92 -8.41 20.05 20.20
CA SER A 92 -7.43 19.64 19.20
C SER A 92 -6.88 18.27 19.59
N PHE A 93 -7.22 17.27 18.78
CA PHE A 93 -6.77 15.89 18.94
C PHE A 93 -5.52 15.66 18.10
N THR A 94 -4.45 15.19 18.75
CA THR A 94 -3.22 14.76 18.09
C THR A 94 -2.81 13.39 18.61
N SER A 95 -2.17 12.58 17.79
CA SER A 95 -1.71 11.25 18.20
C SER A 95 -0.34 10.91 17.63
N SER A 96 0.33 9.95 18.26
CA SER A 96 1.54 9.32 17.72
C SER A 96 1.33 7.80 17.62
N PRO A 97 1.31 7.22 16.40
CA PRO A 97 1.35 7.87 15.08
C PRO A 97 0.10 8.73 14.78
N VAL A 98 0.21 9.61 13.78
CA VAL A 98 -0.89 10.46 13.28
C VAL A 98 -1.98 9.63 12.57
N GLN A 99 -3.07 10.24 12.09
CA GLN A 99 -4.17 9.57 11.39
C GLN A 99 -4.91 8.49 12.19
N ALA A 100 -5.03 8.65 13.50
CA ALA A 100 -5.89 7.82 14.34
C ALA A 100 -7.34 8.34 14.29
N GLY A 101 -8.31 7.44 14.19
CA GLY A 101 -9.73 7.79 14.26
C GLY A 101 -10.11 8.27 15.67
N VAL A 102 -10.83 9.39 15.73
CA VAL A 102 -11.36 9.96 16.98
C VAL A 102 -12.85 9.69 17.04
N TRP A 103 -13.28 9.02 18.10
CA TRP A 103 -14.67 8.68 18.39
C TRP A 103 -15.09 9.37 19.67
N ILE A 104 -16.27 10.00 19.66
CA ILE A 104 -16.86 10.67 20.82
C ILE A 104 -18.20 10.00 21.09
N ASP A 105 -18.35 9.43 22.29
CA ASP A 105 -19.55 8.68 22.71
C ASP A 105 -19.96 7.60 21.68
N GLY A 106 -18.97 6.92 21.07
CA GLY A 106 -19.18 5.87 20.06
C GLY A 106 -19.44 6.37 18.63
N ILE A 107 -19.41 7.68 18.37
CA ILE A 107 -19.62 8.27 17.04
C ILE A 107 -18.30 8.81 16.49
N LYS A 108 -17.95 8.46 15.24
CA LYS A 108 -16.73 8.95 14.58
C LYS A 108 -16.83 10.46 14.37
N ALA A 109 -15.96 11.20 15.04
CA ALA A 109 -15.95 12.65 15.02
C ALA A 109 -14.86 13.21 14.09
N GLY A 110 -13.75 12.48 13.90
CA GLY A 110 -12.66 12.91 13.03
C GLY A 110 -11.48 11.93 12.95
N VAL A 111 -10.36 12.41 12.43
CA VAL A 111 -9.08 11.68 12.32
C VAL A 111 -7.96 12.64 12.72
N THR A 112 -6.98 12.19 13.49
CA THR A 112 -5.90 13.06 13.97
C THR A 112 -4.91 13.46 12.85
N PRO A 113 -4.36 14.69 12.84
CA PRO A 113 -4.73 15.81 13.70
C PRO A 113 -6.07 16.43 13.28
N CYS A 114 -6.95 16.71 14.24
CA CYS A 114 -8.21 17.41 13.99
C CYS A 114 -8.62 18.29 15.18
N GLU A 115 -9.36 19.36 14.91
CA GLU A 115 -9.99 20.19 15.93
C GLU A 115 -11.50 20.02 15.87
N ILE A 116 -12.13 19.61 16.98
CA ILE A 116 -13.54 19.26 17.04
C ILE A 116 -14.19 20.01 18.20
N LEU A 117 -15.36 20.63 17.97
CA LEU A 117 -16.18 21.19 19.03
C LEU A 117 -16.87 20.04 19.80
N VAL A 118 -16.41 19.79 21.02
CA VAL A 118 -16.99 18.76 21.88
C VAL A 118 -17.99 19.40 22.83
N LYS A 119 -19.21 18.85 22.84
CA LYS A 119 -20.31 19.34 23.70
C LYS A 119 -19.97 19.16 25.17
N GLN A 120 -20.39 20.12 25.99
CA GLN A 120 -20.25 20.08 27.44
C GLN A 120 -20.79 18.76 28.05
N GLY A 121 -20.18 18.33 29.16
CA GLY A 121 -20.56 17.17 29.96
C GLY A 121 -19.52 16.06 29.94
N LEU A 122 -19.81 14.97 30.65
CA LEU A 122 -18.96 13.78 30.66
C LEU A 122 -19.03 13.09 29.29
N ARG A 123 -17.89 13.06 28.60
CA ARG A 123 -17.72 12.45 27.27
C ARG A 123 -16.72 11.31 27.34
N GLU A 124 -17.01 10.26 26.57
CA GLU A 124 -16.07 9.18 26.33
C GLU A 124 -15.40 9.40 24.97
N ILE A 125 -14.09 9.61 24.98
CA ILE A 125 -13.30 9.87 23.78
C ILE A 125 -12.42 8.65 23.53
N THR A 126 -12.61 7.98 22.40
CA THR A 126 -11.78 6.84 22.00
C THR A 126 -10.95 7.20 20.78
N ILE A 127 -9.63 7.04 20.90
CA ILE A 127 -8.67 7.19 19.81
C ILE A 127 -8.25 5.79 19.40
N THR A 128 -8.46 5.45 18.13
CA THR A 128 -8.21 4.10 17.60
C THR A 128 -7.55 4.16 16.23
N ARG A 129 -6.68 3.19 15.95
CA ARG A 129 -6.04 2.98 14.65
C ARG A 129 -5.88 1.48 14.44
N PRO A 130 -6.13 0.93 13.24
CA PRO A 130 -5.94 -0.49 12.98
C PRO A 130 -4.54 -0.97 13.37
N PHE A 131 -4.44 -2.13 14.03
CA PHE A 131 -3.21 -2.73 14.56
C PHE A 131 -2.56 -2.02 15.77
N TYR A 132 -3.22 -1.00 16.33
CA TYR A 132 -2.81 -0.30 17.56
C TYR A 132 -3.82 -0.51 18.67
N THR A 133 -3.35 -0.50 19.91
CA THR A 133 -4.22 -0.58 21.09
C THR A 133 -5.07 0.70 21.18
N PRO A 134 -6.42 0.59 21.22
CA PRO A 134 -7.28 1.75 21.36
C PRO A 134 -7.12 2.40 22.73
N VAL A 135 -7.15 3.73 22.77
CA VAL A 135 -7.07 4.50 24.02
C VAL A 135 -8.39 5.22 24.25
N THR A 136 -9.04 4.92 25.37
CA THR A 136 -10.30 5.55 25.79
C THR A 136 -10.06 6.48 26.97
N ILE A 137 -10.56 7.71 26.85
CA ILE A 137 -10.39 8.79 27.81
C ILE A 137 -11.77 9.31 28.18
N LYS A 138 -12.14 9.20 29.47
CA LYS A 138 -13.34 9.87 29.99
C LYS A 138 -12.98 11.29 30.38
N ARG A 139 -13.65 12.28 29.80
CA ARG A 139 -13.39 13.70 30.05
C ARG A 139 -14.68 14.45 30.33
N ASP A 140 -14.69 15.18 31.45
CA ASP A 140 -15.72 16.16 31.72
C ASP A 140 -15.38 17.45 30.95
N VAL A 141 -16.09 17.65 29.85
CA VAL A 141 -15.85 18.77 28.94
C VAL A 141 -16.54 20.00 29.51
N GLY A 142 -15.74 21.02 29.83
CA GLY A 142 -16.23 22.27 30.37
C GLY A 142 -17.03 23.09 29.35
N GLY A 143 -17.93 23.92 29.87
CA GLY A 143 -18.68 24.91 29.10
C GLY A 143 -17.99 26.26 29.02
N PHE A 144 -18.82 27.28 28.82
CA PHE A 144 -18.43 28.67 28.62
C PHE A 144 -17.67 29.31 29.81
N VAL A 145 -16.67 30.16 29.53
CA VAL A 145 -15.92 30.91 30.57
C VAL A 145 -16.63 32.25 30.83
N PHE A 146 -17.33 32.36 31.98
CA PHE A 146 -18.21 33.46 32.41
C PHE A 146 -17.78 34.92 32.07
N ALA A 147 -16.49 35.19 31.83
CA ALA A 147 -15.96 36.53 31.51
C ALA A 147 -15.56 36.78 30.03
N LEU A 148 -15.64 35.78 29.14
CA LEU A 148 -15.17 35.90 27.73
C LEU A 148 -16.15 35.27 26.70
N PRO A 149 -17.40 35.78 26.52
CA PRO A 149 -18.48 35.21 25.68
C PRO A 149 -18.07 34.80 24.27
N PHE A 150 -17.06 35.49 23.75
CA PHE A 150 -16.66 35.44 22.36
C PHE A 150 -15.41 34.58 22.13
N LEU A 151 -14.80 34.02 23.20
CA LEU A 151 -13.64 33.14 23.09
C LEU A 151 -14.02 31.73 23.59
N PRO A 152 -14.25 30.77 22.69
CA PRO A 152 -14.53 29.40 23.10
C PRO A 152 -13.30 28.79 23.78
N ARG A 153 -13.53 27.91 24.76
CA ARG A 153 -12.45 27.16 25.42
C ARG A 153 -11.76 26.28 24.38
N ARG A 154 -10.43 26.28 24.38
CA ARG A 154 -9.60 25.41 23.53
C ARG A 154 -8.75 24.52 24.41
N GLU A 155 -8.71 23.24 24.08
CA GLU A 155 -7.88 22.25 24.77
C GLU A 155 -7.14 21.38 23.76
N ASN A 156 -6.02 20.81 24.18
CA ASN A 156 -5.23 19.92 23.35
C ASN A 156 -5.16 18.55 24.04
N ILE A 157 -5.56 17.50 23.32
CA ILE A 157 -5.38 16.12 23.76
C ILE A 157 -4.36 15.48 22.82
N HIS A 158 -3.20 15.15 23.38
CA HIS A 158 -2.19 14.33 22.73
C HIS A 158 -2.27 12.89 23.27
N THR A 159 -2.18 11.90 22.39
CA THR A 159 -2.22 10.48 22.79
C THR A 159 -1.23 9.66 22.00
N ASP A 160 -0.30 9.02 22.70
CA ASP A 160 0.56 7.99 22.13
C ASP A 160 -0.20 6.65 22.15
N ILE A 161 -0.34 6.02 20.99
CA ILE A 161 -0.98 4.70 20.86
C ILE A 161 0.10 3.66 20.52
N THR A 162 0.06 2.51 21.18
CA THR A 162 1.08 1.46 21.02
C THR A 162 0.67 0.45 19.95
N ILE A 163 1.66 -0.10 19.22
CA ILE A 163 1.41 -1.18 18.27
C ILE A 163 0.98 -2.43 19.04
N GLU A 164 -0.14 -3.01 18.64
CA GLU A 164 -0.64 -4.29 19.16
C GLU A 164 -0.17 -5.46 18.28
N ASN A 165 -0.26 -5.31 16.95
CA ASN A 165 0.10 -6.36 16.00
C ASN A 165 1.03 -5.82 14.89
N ILE A 166 2.34 -6.01 15.09
CA ILE A 166 3.38 -5.56 14.16
C ILE A 166 3.38 -6.33 12.83
N GLU A 167 3.11 -7.64 12.87
CA GLU A 167 3.08 -8.48 11.67
C GLU A 167 1.88 -8.12 10.80
N GLY A 168 0.71 -7.91 11.42
CA GLY A 168 -0.49 -7.44 10.74
C GLY A 168 -0.30 -6.06 10.12
N LEU A 169 0.29 -5.10 10.85
CA LEU A 169 0.62 -3.78 10.33
C LEU A 169 1.60 -3.84 9.13
N SER A 170 2.65 -4.64 9.24
CA SER A 170 3.64 -4.79 8.15
C SER A 170 3.00 -5.43 6.93
N SER A 171 2.20 -6.48 7.12
CA SER A 171 1.52 -7.18 6.03
C SER A 171 0.54 -6.27 5.31
N TYR A 172 -0.28 -5.53 6.06
CA TYR A 172 -1.20 -4.54 5.50
C TYR A 172 -0.45 -3.46 4.72
N GLY A 173 0.64 -2.93 5.26
CA GLY A 173 1.47 -1.93 4.58
C GLY A 173 2.03 -2.44 3.25
N LEU A 174 2.51 -3.68 3.19
CA LEU A 174 2.98 -4.29 1.94
C LEU A 174 1.84 -4.50 0.93
N GLN A 175 0.69 -4.97 1.41
CA GLN A 175 -0.49 -5.18 0.58
C GLN A 175 -0.94 -3.87 -0.09
N GLU A 176 -1.11 -2.80 0.70
CA GLU A 176 -1.46 -1.49 0.16
C GLU A 176 -0.39 -0.99 -0.81
N PHE A 177 0.89 -1.10 -0.45
CA PHE A 177 1.99 -0.66 -1.31
C PHE A 177 1.98 -1.37 -2.67
N SER A 178 1.75 -2.69 -2.66
CA SER A 178 1.69 -3.50 -3.88
C SER A 178 0.45 -3.23 -4.74
N LEU A 179 -0.66 -2.76 -4.14
CA LEU A 179 -1.84 -2.33 -4.88
C LEU A 179 -1.56 -1.03 -5.61
N TRP A 180 -0.96 -0.08 -4.91
CA TRP A 180 -0.53 1.18 -5.51
C TRP A 180 0.56 0.99 -6.55
N SER A 181 1.34 -0.09 -6.48
CA SER A 181 2.29 -0.45 -7.53
C SER A 181 1.68 -1.00 -8.81
N LEU A 182 0.36 -1.13 -8.89
CA LEU A 182 -0.33 -1.48 -10.14
C LEU A 182 -0.84 -0.23 -10.87
N VAL A 183 -0.68 0.96 -10.26
CA VAL A 183 -1.02 2.24 -10.89
C VAL A 183 0.14 2.66 -11.79
N GLU A 184 -0.14 2.82 -13.08
CA GLU A 184 0.87 3.19 -14.09
C GLU A 184 1.41 4.61 -13.91
N SER A 185 0.57 5.56 -13.52
CA SER A 185 0.99 6.95 -13.32
C SER A 185 0.19 7.69 -12.25
N PHE A 186 0.88 8.61 -11.57
CA PHE A 186 0.31 9.54 -10.61
C PHE A 186 0.29 10.95 -11.20
N SER A 187 -0.69 11.76 -10.80
CA SER A 187 -0.87 13.14 -11.27
C SER A 187 -1.22 14.07 -10.12
N GLU A 188 -1.29 15.38 -10.37
CA GLU A 188 -1.77 16.37 -9.39
C GLU A 188 -3.23 16.16 -8.97
N GLY A 189 -4.01 15.40 -9.74
CA GLY A 189 -5.37 14.99 -9.36
C GLY A 189 -5.42 13.62 -8.67
N TYR A 190 -4.37 12.80 -8.82
CA TYR A 190 -4.32 11.42 -8.34
C TYR A 190 -2.96 11.15 -7.71
N HIS A 191 -2.86 11.43 -6.41
CA HIS A 191 -1.63 11.40 -5.66
C HIS A 191 -1.38 10.02 -5.07
N TYR A 192 -0.12 9.59 -5.13
CA TYR A 192 0.34 8.42 -4.38
C TYR A 192 0.34 8.72 -2.87
N PRO A 193 -0.33 7.91 -2.02
CA PRO A 193 -0.24 8.03 -0.57
C PRO A 193 1.06 7.41 -0.03
N PRO A 194 1.72 7.99 0.99
CA PRO A 194 3.02 7.50 1.50
C PRO A 194 2.88 6.26 2.41
N VAL A 195 2.43 5.14 1.84
CA VAL A 195 2.08 3.89 2.53
C VAL A 195 3.21 3.35 3.41
N LEU A 196 4.42 3.22 2.88
CA LEU A 196 5.55 2.65 3.62
C LEU A 196 6.00 3.59 4.74
N CYS A 197 6.07 4.89 4.48
CA CYS A 197 6.39 5.88 5.51
C CYS A 197 5.38 5.83 6.66
N GLU A 198 4.09 5.78 6.37
CA GLU A 198 3.03 5.73 7.39
C GLU A 198 3.08 4.43 8.20
N THR A 199 3.41 3.31 7.56
CA THR A 199 3.57 2.01 8.22
C THR A 199 4.78 2.03 9.15
N VAL A 200 5.94 2.46 8.65
CA VAL A 200 7.21 2.49 9.39
C VAL A 200 7.24 3.61 10.45
N ALA A 201 6.44 4.66 10.32
CA ALA A 201 6.28 5.70 11.35
C ALA A 201 5.82 5.12 12.71
N GLY A 202 5.21 3.93 12.71
CA GLY A 202 4.89 3.16 13.91
C GLY A 202 6.10 2.83 14.81
N ILE A 203 7.34 2.93 14.33
CA ILE A 203 8.56 2.72 15.13
C ILE A 203 8.55 3.53 16.43
N LYS A 204 8.07 4.79 16.36
CA LYS A 204 8.05 5.66 17.55
C LYS A 204 7.16 5.09 18.66
N ALA A 205 6.07 4.43 18.29
CA ALA A 205 5.13 3.80 19.20
C ALA A 205 5.67 2.49 19.82
N ALA A 206 6.62 1.82 19.16
CA ALA A 206 7.23 0.58 19.65
C ALA A 206 8.70 0.44 19.22
N PRO A 207 9.64 1.16 19.84
CA PRO A 207 11.06 1.18 19.42
C PRO A 207 11.83 -0.09 19.88
N LYS A 208 11.29 -1.28 19.61
CA LYS A 208 11.85 -2.59 20.01
C LYS A 208 12.62 -3.25 18.87
N PRO A 209 13.63 -4.11 19.14
CA PRO A 209 14.36 -4.90 18.14
C PRO A 209 13.44 -5.62 17.14
N GLU A 210 12.37 -6.23 17.63
CA GLU A 210 11.38 -6.96 16.83
C GLU A 210 10.68 -6.06 15.80
N THR A 211 10.31 -4.83 16.20
CA THR A 211 9.71 -3.84 15.30
C THR A 211 10.64 -3.46 14.15
N TYR A 212 11.92 -3.23 14.45
CA TYR A 212 12.91 -2.91 13.41
C TYR A 212 13.14 -4.08 12.47
N ALA A 213 13.17 -5.31 12.99
CA ALA A 213 13.32 -6.51 12.16
C ALA A 213 12.11 -6.72 11.25
N ALA A 214 10.89 -6.54 11.76
CA ALA A 214 9.66 -6.64 10.98
C ALA A 214 9.60 -5.61 9.85
N PHE A 215 9.90 -4.34 10.17
CA PHE A 215 9.92 -3.28 9.16
C PHE A 215 11.10 -3.37 8.19
N SER A 216 12.24 -3.95 8.59
CA SER A 216 13.31 -4.29 7.64
C SER A 216 12.81 -5.30 6.62
N LYS A 217 12.20 -6.41 7.08
CA LYS A 217 11.63 -7.43 6.20
C LYS A 217 10.55 -6.88 5.29
N LEU A 218 9.71 -5.96 5.79
CA LEU A 218 8.72 -5.24 4.99
C LEU A 218 9.38 -4.49 3.83
N LEU A 219 10.42 -3.69 4.11
CA LEU A 219 11.14 -2.96 3.07
C LEU A 219 11.82 -3.91 2.09
N ASP A 220 12.47 -4.96 2.57
CA ASP A 220 13.11 -5.95 1.70
C ASP A 220 12.08 -6.62 0.76
N ALA A 221 10.87 -6.89 1.25
CA ALA A 221 9.76 -7.42 0.46
C ALA A 221 9.10 -6.38 -0.48
N ALA A 222 9.27 -5.09 -0.23
CA ALA A 222 8.73 -4.01 -1.06
C ALA A 222 9.56 -3.77 -2.34
N LEU A 223 10.80 -4.24 -2.40
CA LEU A 223 11.73 -3.99 -3.51
C LEU A 223 11.22 -4.39 -4.90
N PRO A 224 10.58 -5.56 -5.10
CA PRO A 224 10.07 -5.96 -6.41
C PRO A 224 8.97 -5.03 -6.97
N PHE A 225 8.36 -4.20 -6.12
CA PHE A 225 7.28 -3.29 -6.52
C PHE A 225 7.79 -1.90 -6.94
N LEU A 226 9.09 -1.61 -6.80
CA LEU A 226 9.68 -0.32 -7.16
C LEU A 226 9.83 -0.19 -8.69
N HIS A 227 8.93 0.57 -9.32
CA HIS A 227 8.95 0.80 -10.77
C HIS A 227 8.45 2.19 -11.19
N ASN A 228 8.29 3.12 -10.23
CA ASN A 228 8.02 4.53 -10.49
C ASN A 228 8.60 5.40 -9.37
N ARG A 229 8.62 6.72 -9.61
CA ARG A 229 9.25 7.72 -8.75
C ARG A 229 8.60 7.80 -7.37
N GLU A 230 7.27 7.75 -7.33
CA GLU A 230 6.49 7.93 -6.10
C GLU A 230 6.72 6.77 -5.12
N LEU A 231 6.66 5.53 -5.61
CA LEU A 231 6.94 4.31 -4.84
C LEU A 231 8.37 4.30 -4.32
N ALA A 232 9.34 4.64 -5.17
CA ALA A 232 10.74 4.73 -4.77
C ALA A 232 10.98 5.85 -3.75
N SER A 233 10.31 6.99 -3.89
CA SER A 233 10.40 8.09 -2.93
C SER A 233 9.91 7.67 -1.55
N ASP A 234 8.76 6.98 -1.49
CA ASP A 234 8.19 6.46 -0.25
C ASP A 234 9.08 5.39 0.38
N TYR A 235 9.59 4.45 -0.41
CA TYR A 235 10.56 3.46 0.05
C TYR A 235 11.81 4.10 0.67
N ILE A 236 12.43 5.07 0.00
CA ILE A 236 13.65 5.73 0.50
C ILE A 236 13.37 6.50 1.79
N LYS A 237 12.23 7.21 1.86
CA LYS A 237 11.82 7.93 3.07
C LYS A 237 11.52 6.97 4.22
N ALA A 238 10.85 5.85 3.95
CA ALA A 238 10.58 4.81 4.93
C ALA A 238 11.89 4.17 5.45
N ALA A 239 12.84 3.88 4.55
CA ALA A 239 14.18 3.43 4.92
C ALA A 239 14.88 4.45 5.83
N PHE A 240 14.76 5.75 5.54
CA PHE A 240 15.30 6.80 6.40
C PHE A 240 14.69 6.77 7.81
N ILE A 241 13.36 6.65 7.91
CA ILE A 241 12.66 6.54 9.20
C ILE A 241 13.13 5.29 9.97
N LEU A 242 13.26 4.15 9.27
CA LEU A 242 13.72 2.90 9.85
C LEU A 242 15.15 3.00 10.39
N GLU A 243 16.09 3.49 9.57
CA GLU A 243 17.51 3.49 9.91
C GLU A 243 17.90 4.58 10.91
N THR A 244 17.13 5.69 10.95
CA THR A 244 17.19 6.65 12.06
C THR A 244 16.52 6.15 13.32
N ARG A 245 15.76 5.05 13.25
CA ARG A 245 14.97 4.49 14.35
C ARG A 245 13.98 5.50 14.93
N GLY A 246 13.41 6.35 14.07
CA GLY A 246 12.53 7.46 14.47
C GLY A 246 13.21 8.56 15.30
N LYS A 247 14.56 8.62 15.32
CA LYS A 247 15.35 9.64 16.02
C LYS A 247 15.93 10.66 15.04
N VAL A 248 16.58 11.68 15.60
CA VAL A 248 17.36 12.65 14.82
C VAL A 248 18.47 11.92 14.05
N PHE A 249 18.71 12.36 12.82
CA PHE A 249 19.78 11.83 11.98
C PHE A 249 21.16 11.97 12.63
N SER A 250 21.96 10.92 12.56
CA SER A 250 23.31 10.81 13.14
C SER A 250 24.28 10.11 12.19
N PRO A 251 25.60 10.20 12.40
CA PRO A 251 26.57 9.45 11.60
C PRO A 251 26.31 7.93 11.60
N SER A 252 25.84 7.37 12.72
CA SER A 252 25.52 5.94 12.78
C SER A 252 24.29 5.56 11.94
N SER A 253 23.27 6.42 11.87
CA SER A 253 22.12 6.19 10.98
C SER A 253 22.50 6.41 9.53
N ALA A 254 23.43 7.32 9.24
CA ALA A 254 23.97 7.50 7.89
C ALA A 254 24.65 6.21 7.40
N ILE A 255 25.50 5.59 8.24
CA ILE A 255 26.17 4.32 7.89
C ILE A 255 25.15 3.21 7.64
N ARG A 256 24.15 3.04 8.52
CA ARG A 256 23.12 2.01 8.31
C ARG A 256 22.27 2.25 7.07
N LEU A 257 21.91 3.51 6.80
CA LEU A 257 21.21 3.87 5.58
C LEU A 257 22.06 3.58 4.34
N LEU A 258 23.34 3.93 4.35
CA LEU A 258 24.26 3.61 3.27
C LEU A 258 24.43 2.11 3.10
N ASP A 259 24.48 1.33 4.18
CA ASP A 259 24.56 -0.14 4.12
C ASP A 259 23.31 -0.76 3.49
N ARG A 260 22.11 -0.27 3.87
CA ARG A 260 20.85 -0.68 3.21
C ARG A 260 20.79 -0.24 1.75
N LEU A 261 21.17 0.98 1.43
CA LEU A 261 21.16 1.44 0.03
C LEU A 261 22.23 0.73 -0.79
N LYS A 262 23.36 0.37 -0.15
CA LYS A 262 24.40 -0.45 -0.75
C LYS A 262 23.88 -1.85 -1.03
N SER A 263 23.11 -2.49 -0.16
CA SER A 263 22.54 -3.81 -0.47
C SER A 263 21.58 -3.76 -1.68
N LEU A 264 20.96 -2.61 -1.97
CA LEU A 264 20.20 -2.39 -3.21
C LEU A 264 21.11 -2.17 -4.43
N ALA A 265 22.23 -1.46 -4.25
CA ALA A 265 23.21 -1.22 -5.30
C ALA A 265 24.07 -2.46 -5.62
N ASP A 266 24.26 -3.33 -4.62
CA ASP A 266 24.99 -4.60 -4.68
C ASP A 266 24.15 -5.73 -5.28
N LEU A 267 22.87 -5.48 -5.64
CA LEU A 267 22.16 -6.32 -6.61
C LEU A 267 23.01 -6.34 -7.89
N PRO A 268 23.76 -7.42 -8.18
CA PRO A 268 24.95 -7.33 -9.02
C PRO A 268 24.59 -6.81 -10.41
N GLY A 269 24.93 -5.56 -10.71
CA GLY A 269 24.69 -4.92 -12.01
C GLY A 269 23.29 -4.36 -12.27
N HIS A 270 22.33 -4.48 -11.35
CA HIS A 270 20.94 -4.09 -11.61
C HIS A 270 20.55 -2.69 -11.11
N GLY A 271 21.37 -2.03 -10.28
CA GLY A 271 21.04 -0.73 -9.67
C GLY A 271 20.75 0.40 -10.68
N MET A 272 21.44 0.41 -11.83
CA MET A 272 21.15 1.36 -12.92
C MET A 272 19.81 1.08 -13.61
N PHE A 273 19.41 -0.19 -13.69
CA PHE A 273 18.12 -0.61 -14.23
C PHE A 273 16.98 -0.37 -13.23
N LEU A 274 17.26 -0.46 -11.93
CA LEU A 274 16.33 -0.01 -10.89
C LEU A 274 16.09 1.49 -11.01
N LEU A 275 17.17 2.29 -11.12
CA LEU A 275 17.05 3.72 -11.34
C LEU A 275 16.28 4.04 -12.63
N TYR A 276 16.56 3.32 -13.71
CA TYR A 276 15.85 3.44 -14.98
C TYR A 276 14.34 3.16 -14.81
N SER A 277 13.98 2.07 -14.12
CA SER A 277 12.57 1.71 -13.91
C SER A 277 11.80 2.80 -13.15
N VAL A 278 12.45 3.48 -12.21
CA VAL A 278 11.85 4.50 -11.33
C VAL A 278 11.74 5.88 -11.99
N LEU A 279 12.64 6.20 -12.93
CA LEU A 279 12.61 7.50 -13.60
C LEU A 279 11.43 7.62 -14.57
N PRO A 280 10.86 8.83 -14.77
CA PRO A 280 9.81 9.05 -15.74
C PRO A 280 10.31 8.95 -17.19
N GLU A 281 9.43 8.54 -18.10
CA GLU A 281 9.71 8.48 -19.55
C GLU A 281 9.77 9.86 -20.22
N GLY A 282 8.88 10.78 -19.80
CA GLY A 282 8.69 12.09 -20.42
C GLY A 282 9.53 13.23 -19.82
N GLN A 283 9.33 14.45 -20.34
CA GLN A 283 10.05 15.64 -19.86
C GLN A 283 9.72 15.94 -18.40
N SER A 284 10.77 16.08 -17.58
CA SER A 284 10.65 16.58 -16.21
C SER A 284 9.95 17.95 -16.20
N THR A 285 8.77 18.03 -15.60
CA THR A 285 8.07 19.30 -15.33
C THR A 285 8.81 20.24 -14.37
N SER A 286 9.95 19.81 -13.80
CA SER A 286 10.86 20.70 -13.06
C SER A 286 11.94 21.33 -13.97
N ALA A 287 11.48 22.08 -14.97
CA ALA A 287 12.30 23.05 -15.67
C ALA A 287 12.26 24.37 -14.90
N GLN A 288 12.92 24.44 -13.74
CA GLN A 288 13.50 25.67 -13.16
C GLN A 288 14.12 25.35 -11.80
N THR A 289 15.44 25.17 -11.78
CA THR A 289 16.22 25.55 -10.60
C THR A 289 17.28 26.50 -11.09
N ASP A 290 17.13 27.75 -10.69
CA ASP A 290 18.08 28.84 -10.83
C ASP A 290 19.48 28.41 -10.39
N SER A 291 20.36 28.22 -11.38
CA SER A 291 21.80 28.45 -11.37
C SER A 291 22.34 27.76 -12.60
N GLY A 292 23.19 28.40 -13.38
CA GLY A 292 23.78 27.84 -14.61
C GLY A 292 24.66 26.58 -14.43
N LYS A 293 24.50 25.82 -13.35
CA LYS A 293 25.11 24.53 -13.10
C LYS A 293 24.14 23.43 -13.53
N LYS A 294 24.51 22.67 -14.57
CA LYS A 294 23.80 21.43 -14.94
C LYS A 294 23.72 20.52 -13.71
N ASN A 295 22.52 20.08 -13.35
CA ASN A 295 22.33 19.02 -12.37
C ASN A 295 23.04 17.75 -12.91
N PRO A 296 24.01 17.17 -12.19
CA PRO A 296 24.73 15.99 -12.67
C PRO A 296 23.89 14.70 -12.64
N PHE A 297 22.69 14.72 -12.05
CA PHE A 297 21.82 13.56 -11.94
C PHE A 297 20.75 13.53 -13.04
N PRO A 298 20.51 12.37 -13.67
CA PRO A 298 19.50 12.23 -14.72
C PRO A 298 18.10 12.38 -14.12
N LYS A 299 17.23 13.12 -14.83
CA LYS A 299 15.84 13.36 -14.46
C LYS A 299 14.85 12.46 -15.19
N THR A 300 15.25 11.88 -16.32
CA THR A 300 14.39 11.06 -17.18
C THR A 300 15.09 9.76 -17.58
N ARG A 301 14.30 8.77 -17.99
CA ARG A 301 14.84 7.52 -18.58
C ARG A 301 15.75 7.79 -19.77
N GLN A 302 15.41 8.78 -20.60
CA GLN A 302 16.20 9.17 -21.77
C GLN A 302 17.56 9.77 -21.39
N GLU A 303 17.60 10.65 -20.38
CA GLU A 303 18.85 11.23 -19.88
C GLU A 303 19.76 10.15 -19.30
N LEU A 304 19.20 9.25 -18.48
CA LEU A 304 19.96 8.14 -17.91
C LEU A 304 20.48 7.19 -19.00
N ALA A 305 19.63 6.83 -19.97
CA ALA A 305 20.02 5.97 -21.07
C ALA A 305 21.14 6.57 -21.92
N ALA A 306 21.22 7.89 -22.05
CA ALA A 306 22.30 8.57 -22.78
C ALA A 306 23.64 8.62 -22.02
N MET A 307 23.67 8.29 -20.71
CA MET A 307 24.90 8.36 -19.91
C MET A 307 25.89 7.24 -20.31
N PRO A 308 27.19 7.55 -20.46
CA PRO A 308 28.23 6.54 -20.75
C PRO A 308 28.25 5.39 -19.75
N GLU A 309 28.00 5.66 -18.47
CA GLU A 309 27.97 4.67 -17.40
C GLU A 309 26.80 3.71 -17.56
N PHE A 310 25.63 4.21 -17.97
CA PHE A 310 24.46 3.36 -18.25
C PHE A 310 24.71 2.47 -19.46
N GLN A 311 25.27 3.03 -20.54
CA GLN A 311 25.62 2.25 -21.74
C GLN A 311 26.65 1.15 -21.44
N LYS A 312 27.63 1.44 -20.56
CA LYS A 312 28.57 0.44 -20.08
C LYS A 312 27.89 -0.66 -19.27
N ALA A 313 26.95 -0.29 -18.39
CA ALA A 313 26.16 -1.25 -17.62
C ALA A 313 25.28 -2.13 -18.53
N LEU A 314 24.62 -1.52 -19.53
CA LEU A 314 23.82 -2.21 -20.53
C LEU A 314 24.65 -3.21 -21.33
N ALA A 315 25.82 -2.81 -21.83
CA ALA A 315 26.71 -3.70 -22.57
C ALA A 315 27.23 -4.88 -21.71
N ALA A 316 27.58 -4.61 -20.44
CA ALA A 316 27.98 -5.66 -19.50
C ALA A 316 26.84 -6.64 -19.24
N TYR A 317 25.62 -6.14 -19.09
CA TYR A 317 24.43 -6.95 -18.90
C TYR A 317 24.09 -7.78 -20.15
N SER A 318 24.11 -7.19 -21.36
CA SER A 318 23.94 -7.94 -22.61
C SER A 318 24.99 -9.04 -22.78
N THR A 319 26.24 -8.78 -22.38
CA THR A 319 27.31 -9.78 -22.36
C THR A 319 27.01 -10.90 -21.35
N PHE A 320 26.53 -10.57 -20.16
CA PHE A 320 26.11 -11.54 -19.16
C PHE A 320 24.97 -12.44 -19.68
N ILE A 321 23.94 -11.85 -20.28
CA ILE A 321 22.81 -12.58 -20.87
C ILE A 321 23.28 -13.52 -21.98
N SER A 322 24.13 -13.03 -22.89
CA SER A 322 24.62 -13.81 -24.03
C SER A 322 25.51 -14.98 -23.61
N ASN A 323 26.24 -14.84 -22.50
CA ASN A 323 27.13 -15.86 -21.97
C ASN A 323 26.50 -16.70 -20.85
N PHE A 324 25.22 -16.49 -20.52
CA PHE A 324 24.60 -17.20 -19.40
C PHE A 324 24.53 -18.70 -19.72
N PRO A 325 25.18 -19.57 -18.92
CA PRO A 325 25.17 -20.99 -19.16
C PRO A 325 23.85 -21.57 -18.67
N ALA A 326 22.81 -21.51 -19.51
CA ALA A 326 21.57 -22.20 -19.22
C ALA A 326 21.85 -23.71 -19.08
N VAL A 327 21.48 -24.28 -17.94
CA VAL A 327 21.69 -25.71 -17.65
C VAL A 327 20.33 -26.38 -17.62
N GLN A 328 20.12 -27.28 -18.56
CA GLN A 328 19.01 -28.21 -18.55
C GLN A 328 19.41 -29.44 -17.72
N GLY A 329 18.64 -29.77 -16.68
CA GLY A 329 18.83 -31.02 -15.95
C GLY A 329 18.46 -32.24 -16.78
N ALA A 330 18.84 -33.43 -16.31
CA ALA A 330 18.52 -34.69 -16.97
C ALA A 330 17.00 -34.94 -16.97
N PHE A 331 16.44 -35.29 -18.12
CA PHE A 331 15.03 -35.69 -18.24
C PHE A 331 14.75 -36.88 -17.31
N GLY A 332 13.92 -36.66 -16.29
CA GLY A 332 13.38 -37.74 -15.48
C GLY A 332 12.21 -38.40 -16.19
N ARG A 333 12.21 -39.74 -16.23
CA ARG A 333 11.05 -40.53 -16.69
C ARG A 333 10.20 -40.88 -15.47
N GLY A 334 9.24 -40.02 -15.15
CA GLY A 334 8.35 -40.23 -14.02
C GLY A 334 6.98 -39.61 -14.28
N ASN A 335 6.13 -40.30 -15.05
CA ASN A 335 4.73 -39.90 -15.14
C ASN A 335 4.00 -40.40 -13.89
N LYS A 336 3.49 -39.47 -13.08
CA LYS A 336 2.61 -39.79 -11.95
C LYS A 336 1.17 -39.44 -12.33
N SER A 337 0.20 -40.11 -11.71
CA SER A 337 -1.20 -39.75 -11.86
C SER A 337 -1.87 -39.73 -10.50
N ILE A 338 -2.58 -38.64 -10.21
CA ILE A 338 -3.36 -38.48 -8.98
C ILE A 338 -4.79 -38.15 -9.41
N GLU A 339 -5.78 -38.91 -8.95
CA GLU A 339 -7.19 -38.68 -9.30
C GLU A 339 -7.43 -38.57 -10.82
N GLY A 340 -6.69 -39.35 -11.62
CA GLY A 340 -6.76 -39.32 -13.09
C GLY A 340 -6.13 -38.09 -13.75
N ILE A 341 -5.36 -37.28 -13.00
CA ILE A 341 -4.61 -36.13 -13.51
C ILE A 341 -3.17 -36.59 -13.80
N PRO A 342 -2.73 -36.64 -15.07
CA PRO A 342 -1.36 -37.00 -15.40
C PRO A 342 -0.41 -35.83 -15.11
N PHE A 343 0.66 -36.12 -14.40
CA PHE A 343 1.75 -35.21 -14.08
C PHE A 343 3.03 -35.60 -14.83
N ILE A 344 3.66 -34.61 -15.45
CA ILE A 344 4.90 -34.73 -16.22
C ILE A 344 6.05 -34.20 -15.37
N GLN A 345 7.16 -34.95 -15.34
CA GLN A 345 8.36 -34.53 -14.64
C GLN A 345 9.10 -33.46 -15.44
N VAL A 346 9.36 -32.32 -14.79
CA VAL A 346 10.19 -31.24 -15.32
C VAL A 346 11.53 -31.27 -14.58
N PRO A 347 12.67 -31.34 -15.30
CA PRO A 347 13.98 -31.42 -14.66
C PRO A 347 14.34 -30.12 -13.95
N ALA A 348 15.12 -30.24 -12.87
CA ALA A 348 15.77 -29.08 -12.27
C ALA A 348 16.64 -28.37 -13.32
N GLY A 349 16.74 -27.05 -13.24
CA GLY A 349 17.46 -26.27 -14.24
C GLY A 349 17.85 -24.88 -13.76
N LYS A 350 18.73 -24.26 -14.54
CA LYS A 350 19.02 -22.83 -14.46
C LYS A 350 18.78 -22.22 -15.83
N TYR A 351 17.98 -21.17 -15.87
CA TYR A 351 17.66 -20.47 -17.10
C TYR A 351 17.56 -18.98 -16.82
N LEU A 352 17.58 -18.19 -17.89
CA LEU A 352 17.19 -16.79 -17.78
C LEU A 352 15.66 -16.76 -17.83
N MET A 353 15.02 -16.07 -16.91
CA MET A 353 13.58 -15.79 -16.92
C MET A 353 13.33 -14.38 -17.44
N GLY A 354 12.33 -14.17 -18.29
CA GLY A 354 11.96 -12.86 -18.84
C GLY A 354 12.28 -12.69 -20.34
N ARG A 355 12.38 -11.46 -20.82
CA ARG A 355 12.53 -11.21 -22.27
C ARG A 355 13.99 -11.36 -22.72
N HIS A 356 14.31 -12.45 -23.44
CA HIS A 356 15.70 -12.81 -23.80
C HIS A 356 16.32 -12.12 -25.01
N GLN A 357 15.54 -11.43 -25.84
CA GLN A 357 16.00 -11.08 -27.20
C GLN A 357 16.98 -9.89 -27.24
N ASP A 358 16.85 -8.93 -26.32
CA ASP A 358 17.78 -7.81 -26.15
C ASP A 358 17.37 -6.98 -24.91
N PRO A 359 18.23 -6.79 -23.88
CA PRO A 359 17.95 -5.87 -22.78
C PRO A 359 17.58 -4.44 -23.23
N ALA A 360 18.13 -3.96 -24.35
CA ALA A 360 17.80 -2.64 -24.88
C ALA A 360 16.35 -2.56 -25.41
N SER A 361 15.78 -3.69 -25.84
CA SER A 361 14.35 -3.75 -26.24
C SER A 361 13.40 -3.53 -25.06
N MET A 362 13.87 -3.71 -23.82
CA MET A 362 13.10 -3.37 -22.62
C MET A 362 12.98 -1.85 -22.41
N LEU A 363 13.85 -1.06 -23.06
CA LEU A 363 13.84 0.40 -22.95
C LEU A 363 12.81 1.06 -23.88
N SER A 364 12.17 0.28 -24.77
CA SER A 364 11.26 0.77 -25.82
C SER A 364 9.93 0.04 -25.87
N SER A 365 9.64 -0.88 -24.94
CA SER A 365 8.46 -1.74 -25.00
C SER A 365 7.39 -1.37 -23.98
N GLU A 366 6.16 -1.26 -24.47
CA GLU A 366 4.94 -1.06 -23.65
C GLU A 366 4.42 -2.37 -23.02
N GLN A 367 4.98 -3.52 -23.40
CA GLN A 367 4.55 -4.81 -22.86
C GLN A 367 5.07 -5.03 -21.45
N ILE A 368 4.21 -5.57 -20.58
CA ILE A 368 4.55 -5.89 -19.20
C ILE A 368 5.46 -7.14 -19.18
N ALA A 369 6.77 -6.92 -19.29
CA ALA A 369 7.81 -7.95 -19.30
C ALA A 369 8.80 -7.76 -18.14
N GLN A 370 9.43 -8.84 -17.71
CA GLN A 370 10.54 -8.77 -16.76
C GLN A 370 11.87 -8.59 -17.47
N PHE A 371 12.77 -7.81 -16.86
CA PHE A 371 14.18 -7.82 -17.23
C PHE A 371 14.72 -9.26 -17.12
N PRO A 372 15.45 -9.75 -18.13
CA PRO A 372 15.92 -11.13 -18.14
C PRO A 372 16.89 -11.42 -16.99
N HIS A 373 16.55 -12.29 -16.06
CA HIS A 373 17.34 -12.53 -14.86
C HIS A 373 17.52 -14.03 -14.62
N PRO A 374 18.63 -14.45 -14.02
CA PRO A 374 18.87 -15.86 -13.79
C PRO A 374 17.92 -16.40 -12.72
N VAL A 375 17.36 -17.59 -12.98
CA VAL A 375 16.52 -18.30 -12.02
C VAL A 375 16.94 -19.76 -11.94
N LYS A 376 17.00 -20.27 -10.72
CA LYS A 376 17.18 -21.69 -10.44
C LYS A 376 15.83 -22.31 -10.08
N VAL A 377 15.49 -23.40 -10.75
CA VAL A 377 14.27 -24.18 -10.50
C VAL A 377 14.67 -25.61 -10.11
N ASN A 378 14.05 -26.14 -9.06
CA ASN A 378 14.24 -27.54 -8.65
C ASN A 378 13.48 -28.47 -9.59
N SER A 379 13.63 -29.80 -9.46
CA SER A 379 12.74 -30.72 -10.15
C SER A 379 11.35 -30.66 -9.52
N PHE A 380 10.34 -30.78 -10.36
CA PHE A 380 8.94 -30.84 -9.94
C PHE A 380 8.15 -31.64 -10.97
N LEU A 381 6.93 -32.01 -10.62
CA LEU A 381 5.99 -32.52 -11.61
C LEU A 381 4.90 -31.49 -11.85
N ILE A 382 4.46 -31.33 -13.10
CA ILE A 382 3.38 -30.41 -13.48
C ILE A 382 2.27 -31.18 -14.19
N ALA A 383 1.01 -30.81 -13.93
CA ALA A 383 -0.10 -31.41 -14.65
C ALA A 383 0.06 -31.17 -16.16
N ARG A 384 -0.15 -32.24 -16.94
CA ARG A 384 0.03 -32.24 -18.40
C ARG A 384 -0.85 -31.20 -19.09
N THR A 385 -2.06 -30.99 -18.60
CA THR A 385 -3.06 -30.06 -19.12
C THR A 385 -3.56 -29.16 -17.99
N GLU A 386 -4.35 -28.16 -18.32
CA GLU A 386 -5.14 -27.44 -17.30
C GLU A 386 -6.12 -28.40 -16.60
N VAL A 387 -6.54 -28.05 -15.39
CA VAL A 387 -7.55 -28.81 -14.65
C VAL A 387 -8.88 -28.74 -15.38
N THR A 388 -9.49 -29.90 -15.62
CA THR A 388 -10.77 -29.98 -16.35
C THR A 388 -11.97 -29.80 -15.42
N ASN A 389 -13.13 -29.45 -16.00
CA ASN A 389 -14.39 -29.39 -15.26
C ASN A 389 -14.72 -30.70 -14.54
N GLN A 390 -14.47 -31.85 -15.16
CA GLN A 390 -14.71 -33.15 -14.52
C GLN A 390 -13.78 -33.38 -13.32
N GLN A 391 -12.51 -32.99 -13.42
CA GLN A 391 -11.56 -33.09 -12.32
C GLN A 391 -11.96 -32.15 -11.18
N PHE A 392 -12.34 -30.91 -11.49
CA PHE A 392 -12.79 -29.94 -10.50
C PHE A 392 -14.10 -30.37 -9.82
N LYS A 393 -15.01 -31.02 -10.56
CA LYS A 393 -16.24 -31.57 -9.98
C LYS A 393 -15.96 -32.59 -8.87
N ARG A 394 -14.96 -33.48 -9.05
CA ARG A 394 -14.58 -34.45 -8.00
C ARG A 394 -14.16 -33.75 -6.70
N PHE A 395 -13.45 -32.63 -6.81
CA PHE A 395 -13.10 -31.79 -5.66
C PHE A 395 -14.35 -31.22 -4.97
N LEU A 396 -15.31 -30.67 -5.74
CA LEU A 396 -16.54 -30.12 -5.20
C LEU A 396 -17.43 -31.19 -4.54
N ASP A 397 -17.43 -32.41 -5.08
CA ASP A 397 -18.17 -33.54 -4.53
C ASP A 397 -17.67 -33.90 -3.13
N GLU A 398 -16.36 -33.82 -2.89
CA GLU A 398 -15.72 -34.13 -1.60
C GLU A 398 -15.50 -32.91 -0.70
N THR A 399 -15.67 -31.69 -1.22
CA THR A 399 -15.44 -30.44 -0.48
C THR A 399 -16.65 -29.51 -0.57
N PRO A 400 -17.75 -29.78 0.17
CA PRO A 400 -19.00 -29.06 0.04
C PRO A 400 -18.92 -27.55 0.29
N ASP A 401 -18.00 -27.10 1.15
CA ASP A 401 -17.79 -25.67 1.43
C ASP A 401 -17.46 -24.83 0.18
N TRP A 402 -16.85 -25.45 -0.85
CA TRP A 402 -16.51 -24.80 -2.11
C TRP A 402 -17.58 -24.95 -3.20
N ARG A 403 -18.72 -25.58 -2.92
CA ARG A 403 -19.80 -25.70 -3.91
C ARG A 403 -20.44 -24.34 -4.18
N LYS A 404 -20.99 -24.18 -5.39
CA LYS A 404 -21.66 -22.95 -5.84
C LYS A 404 -22.80 -22.50 -4.91
N GLU A 405 -23.47 -23.44 -4.25
CA GLU A 405 -24.53 -23.15 -3.27
C GLU A 405 -24.03 -22.30 -2.08
N ASN A 406 -22.74 -22.37 -1.76
CA ASN A 406 -22.10 -21.62 -0.68
C ASN A 406 -21.46 -20.30 -1.14
N ILE A 407 -21.77 -19.83 -2.35
CA ILE A 407 -21.14 -18.62 -2.94
C ILE A 407 -21.25 -17.38 -2.04
N GLN A 408 -22.39 -17.18 -1.35
CA GLN A 408 -22.57 -16.03 -0.45
C GLN A 408 -21.52 -16.01 0.68
N LYS A 409 -21.26 -17.17 1.29
CA LYS A 409 -20.24 -17.33 2.34
C LYS A 409 -18.84 -17.10 1.79
N LEU A 410 -18.55 -17.58 0.58
CA LEU A 410 -17.24 -17.42 -0.07
C LEU A 410 -16.97 -15.97 -0.48
N VAL A 411 -17.97 -15.26 -1.01
CA VAL A 411 -17.88 -13.83 -1.36
C VAL A 411 -17.71 -12.98 -0.11
N GLN A 412 -18.48 -13.25 0.95
CA GLN A 412 -18.33 -12.55 2.23
C GLN A 412 -16.94 -12.74 2.85
N ALA A 413 -16.32 -13.90 2.62
CA ALA A 413 -14.96 -14.21 3.05
C ALA A 413 -13.87 -13.70 2.08
N GLU A 414 -14.24 -12.96 1.03
CA GLU A 414 -13.33 -12.44 0.00
C GLU A 414 -12.50 -13.53 -0.71
N LEU A 415 -13.05 -14.75 -0.83
CA LEU A 415 -12.37 -15.89 -1.48
C LEU A 415 -12.70 -15.99 -2.97
N VAL A 416 -13.85 -15.47 -3.39
CA VAL A 416 -14.34 -15.52 -4.77
C VAL A 416 -15.18 -14.29 -5.08
N THR A 417 -15.44 -14.00 -6.36
CA THR A 417 -16.49 -13.06 -6.80
C THR A 417 -17.82 -13.77 -7.04
N GLU A 418 -18.89 -13.00 -7.26
CA GLU A 418 -20.22 -13.52 -7.63
C GLU A 418 -20.22 -14.36 -8.92
N ASP A 419 -19.18 -14.21 -9.74
CA ASP A 419 -19.00 -14.99 -10.97
C ASP A 419 -18.41 -16.39 -10.72
N TYR A 420 -18.19 -16.81 -9.47
CA TYR A 420 -17.66 -18.14 -9.16
C TYR A 420 -18.53 -19.26 -9.74
N LEU A 421 -17.92 -20.11 -10.58
CA LEU A 421 -18.60 -21.18 -11.32
C LEU A 421 -19.86 -20.69 -12.07
N LYS A 422 -19.82 -19.47 -12.62
CA LYS A 422 -20.99 -18.80 -13.22
C LYS A 422 -21.71 -19.68 -14.25
N ASP A 423 -20.96 -20.41 -15.07
CA ASP A 423 -21.45 -21.29 -16.13
C ASP A 423 -21.94 -22.66 -15.65
N TRP A 424 -21.78 -22.99 -14.36
CA TRP A 424 -22.28 -24.25 -13.78
C TRP A 424 -23.73 -24.09 -13.31
N ASP A 425 -24.54 -25.13 -13.47
CA ASP A 425 -25.85 -25.22 -12.84
C ASP A 425 -25.74 -26.06 -11.55
N LYS A 426 -25.70 -25.36 -10.41
CA LYS A 426 -25.41 -25.96 -9.09
C LYS A 426 -24.08 -26.73 -9.10
N GLU A 427 -24.13 -28.05 -9.06
CA GLU A 427 -22.96 -28.96 -9.05
C GLU A 427 -22.63 -29.51 -10.46
N LEU A 428 -23.40 -29.13 -11.47
CA LEU A 428 -23.27 -29.63 -12.83
C LEU A 428 -22.54 -28.61 -13.70
N TYR A 429 -21.38 -29.02 -14.21
CA TYR A 429 -20.68 -28.29 -15.27
C TYR A 429 -21.48 -28.32 -16.58
N PRO A 430 -21.23 -27.39 -17.53
CA PRO A 430 -21.96 -27.35 -18.80
C PRO A 430 -21.94 -28.68 -19.56
N GLN A 431 -23.08 -29.05 -20.15
CA GLN A 431 -23.22 -30.30 -20.90
C GLN A 431 -22.16 -30.41 -22.01
N GLY A 432 -21.50 -31.56 -22.11
CA GLY A 432 -20.45 -31.81 -23.09
C GLY A 432 -19.10 -31.15 -22.78
N LYS A 433 -18.96 -30.40 -21.68
CA LYS A 433 -17.72 -29.69 -21.32
C LYS A 433 -16.87 -30.36 -20.22
N ALA A 434 -17.06 -31.67 -20.00
CA ALA A 434 -16.33 -32.43 -18.98
C ALA A 434 -14.79 -32.28 -19.08
N ASN A 435 -14.25 -32.32 -20.30
CA ASN A 435 -12.81 -32.25 -20.57
C ASN A 435 -12.31 -30.84 -20.93
N TYR A 436 -13.14 -29.81 -20.81
CA TYR A 436 -12.72 -28.41 -20.98
C TYR A 436 -12.06 -27.93 -19.69
N PRO A 437 -11.12 -26.96 -19.77
CA PRO A 437 -10.53 -26.37 -18.58
C PRO A 437 -11.63 -25.75 -17.71
N VAL A 438 -11.49 -25.91 -16.40
CA VAL A 438 -12.34 -25.19 -15.45
C VAL A 438 -11.95 -23.71 -15.49
N VAL A 439 -12.95 -22.86 -15.63
CA VAL A 439 -12.84 -21.39 -15.60
C VAL A 439 -13.79 -20.84 -14.53
N PHE A 440 -13.85 -19.53 -14.35
CA PHE A 440 -14.61 -18.91 -13.25
C PHE A 440 -14.17 -19.42 -11.86
N VAL A 441 -12.88 -19.66 -11.70
CA VAL A 441 -12.26 -20.08 -10.43
C VAL A 441 -11.24 -19.04 -9.97
N SER A 442 -11.27 -18.73 -8.67
CA SER A 442 -10.30 -17.84 -8.04
C SER A 442 -8.98 -18.56 -7.74
N ALA A 443 -7.92 -17.80 -7.45
CA ALA A 443 -6.66 -18.37 -7.00
C ALA A 443 -6.82 -19.16 -5.68
N TYR A 444 -7.73 -18.72 -4.80
CA TYR A 444 -8.03 -19.41 -3.55
C TYR A 444 -8.74 -20.76 -3.78
N ALA A 445 -9.70 -20.82 -4.72
CA ALA A 445 -10.35 -22.07 -5.10
C ALA A 445 -9.34 -23.05 -5.74
N ALA A 446 -8.44 -22.54 -6.58
CA ALA A 446 -7.38 -23.33 -7.19
C ALA A 446 -6.38 -23.87 -6.14
N GLN A 447 -6.04 -23.08 -5.12
CA GLN A 447 -5.22 -23.51 -3.99
C GLN A 447 -5.93 -24.57 -3.14
N ALA A 448 -7.23 -24.42 -2.88
CA ALA A 448 -8.02 -25.40 -2.15
C ALA A 448 -8.09 -26.74 -2.90
N PHE A 449 -8.25 -26.70 -4.23
CA PHE A 449 -8.15 -27.88 -5.09
C PHE A 449 -6.78 -28.56 -4.94
N CYS A 450 -5.68 -27.80 -4.95
CA CYS A 450 -4.34 -28.35 -4.75
C CYS A 450 -4.18 -28.97 -3.35
N GLN A 451 -4.72 -28.35 -2.32
CA GLN A 451 -4.70 -28.90 -0.95
C GLN A 451 -5.47 -30.22 -0.87
N TRP A 452 -6.67 -30.30 -1.46
CA TRP A 452 -7.43 -31.54 -1.58
C TRP A 452 -6.62 -32.61 -2.32
N LEU A 453 -6.01 -32.27 -3.46
CA LEU A 453 -5.20 -33.23 -4.24
C LEU A 453 -3.98 -33.73 -3.45
N SER A 454 -3.36 -32.87 -2.63
CA SER A 454 -2.29 -33.27 -1.70
C SER A 454 -2.76 -34.33 -0.71
N GLN A 455 -3.96 -34.17 -0.15
CA GLN A 455 -4.54 -35.14 0.79
C GLN A 455 -4.85 -36.48 0.10
N LYS A 456 -5.42 -36.43 -1.12
CA LYS A 456 -5.74 -37.63 -1.92
C LYS A 456 -4.49 -38.42 -2.31
N ALA A 457 -3.36 -37.75 -2.43
CA ALA A 457 -2.09 -38.35 -2.80
C ALA A 457 -1.19 -38.73 -1.62
N SER A 458 -1.70 -38.67 -0.38
CA SER A 458 -0.96 -39.04 0.83
C SER A 458 -0.40 -40.47 0.82
N TRP A 459 -1.00 -41.38 0.06
CA TRP A 459 -0.50 -42.75 -0.16
C TRP A 459 0.84 -42.79 -0.92
N MET A 460 1.22 -41.71 -1.61
CA MET A 460 2.51 -41.56 -2.30
C MET A 460 3.62 -41.03 -1.38
N GLY A 461 3.34 -40.89 -0.08
CA GLY A 461 4.23 -40.27 0.89
C GLY A 461 3.90 -38.79 1.10
N LYS A 462 4.86 -38.06 1.67
CA LYS A 462 4.69 -36.64 2.01
C LYS A 462 4.87 -35.78 0.75
N ILE A 463 3.83 -35.72 -0.08
CA ILE A 463 3.82 -34.85 -1.27
C ILE A 463 3.01 -33.58 -1.02
N THR A 464 3.45 -32.49 -1.66
CA THR A 464 2.74 -31.20 -1.62
C THR A 464 2.35 -30.81 -3.03
N VAL A 465 1.04 -30.77 -3.29
CA VAL A 465 0.47 -30.21 -4.51
C VAL A 465 0.17 -28.73 -4.27
N ARG A 466 0.56 -27.87 -5.21
CA ARG A 466 0.33 -26.42 -5.17
C ARG A 466 0.19 -25.87 -6.59
N LEU A 467 -0.12 -24.57 -6.70
CA LEU A 467 0.04 -23.85 -7.95
C LEU A 467 1.54 -23.75 -8.32
N PRO A 468 1.89 -23.71 -9.62
CA PRO A 468 3.26 -23.48 -10.07
C PRO A 468 3.74 -22.11 -9.59
N LEU A 469 5.02 -22.02 -9.26
CA LEU A 469 5.69 -20.72 -9.24
C LEU A 469 5.74 -20.17 -10.67
N GLU A 470 5.75 -18.86 -10.85
CA GLU A 470 5.85 -18.21 -12.16
C GLU A 470 7.11 -18.69 -12.90
N ALA A 471 8.22 -18.80 -12.19
CA ALA A 471 9.47 -19.34 -12.69
C ALA A 471 9.39 -20.82 -13.09
N GLU A 472 8.62 -21.63 -12.36
CA GLU A 472 8.38 -23.04 -12.72
C GLU A 472 7.52 -23.12 -13.97
N TRP A 473 6.50 -22.27 -14.08
CA TRP A 473 5.60 -22.21 -15.22
C TRP A 473 6.37 -21.83 -16.49
N GLU A 474 7.21 -20.79 -16.45
CA GLU A 474 7.99 -20.33 -17.61
C GLU A 474 9.05 -21.36 -18.04
N TRP A 475 9.69 -22.02 -17.07
CA TRP A 475 10.61 -23.12 -17.34
C TRP A 475 9.90 -24.30 -18.01
N ALA A 476 8.72 -24.65 -17.51
CA ALA A 476 7.89 -25.72 -18.07
C ALA A 476 7.31 -25.36 -19.45
N SER A 477 6.98 -24.09 -19.71
CA SER A 477 6.31 -23.66 -20.95
C SER A 477 7.26 -23.63 -22.14
N SER A 478 8.42 -23.01 -21.95
CA SER A 478 9.46 -22.87 -22.97
C SER A 478 10.30 -24.13 -23.16
N ALA A 479 10.31 -25.01 -22.15
CA ALA A 479 11.14 -26.19 -22.10
C ALA A 479 12.62 -25.93 -22.45
N GLY A 480 13.11 -24.77 -22.03
CA GLY A 480 14.47 -24.29 -22.27
C GLY A 480 14.67 -23.56 -23.60
N ASN A 481 13.69 -23.53 -24.51
CA ASN A 481 13.75 -22.74 -25.74
C ASN A 481 12.50 -21.86 -25.93
N PRO A 482 12.55 -20.58 -25.51
CA PRO A 482 11.48 -19.61 -25.72
C PRO A 482 10.96 -19.50 -27.16
N ALA A 483 11.79 -19.80 -28.18
CA ALA A 483 11.43 -19.65 -29.58
C ALA A 483 10.37 -20.66 -30.05
N THR A 484 10.28 -21.84 -29.41
CA THR A 484 9.32 -22.89 -29.80
C THR A 484 7.98 -22.75 -29.08
N PHE A 485 7.82 -21.75 -28.21
CA PHE A 485 6.61 -21.57 -27.40
C PHE A 485 5.34 -21.49 -28.24
N MET A 486 5.38 -20.74 -29.34
CA MET A 486 4.22 -20.56 -30.22
C MET A 486 3.92 -21.78 -31.10
N GLU A 487 4.90 -22.66 -31.32
CA GLU A 487 4.73 -23.92 -32.07
C GLU A 487 3.81 -24.91 -31.34
N HIS A 488 3.64 -24.70 -30.02
CA HIS A 488 2.82 -25.51 -29.12
C HIS A 488 1.54 -24.80 -28.68
N SER A 489 1.12 -23.78 -29.43
CA SER A 489 -0.10 -23.04 -29.11
C SER A 489 -1.37 -23.88 -29.30
N SER A 490 -2.35 -23.63 -28.44
CA SER A 490 -3.66 -24.27 -28.43
C SER A 490 -4.71 -23.37 -29.09
N VAL A 491 -5.40 -22.53 -28.30
CA VAL A 491 -6.42 -21.59 -28.77
C VAL A 491 -6.04 -20.18 -28.41
N LEU A 492 -5.82 -19.35 -29.42
CA LEU A 492 -5.59 -17.92 -29.26
C LEU A 492 -6.72 -17.15 -29.93
N TYR A 493 -6.86 -15.88 -29.58
CA TYR A 493 -7.88 -15.04 -30.16
C TYR A 493 -7.71 -14.91 -31.68
N ASN A 494 -8.79 -15.17 -32.39
CA ASN A 494 -9.04 -14.76 -33.77
C ASN A 494 -10.54 -14.45 -33.92
N GLU A 495 -10.98 -13.91 -35.06
CA GLU A 495 -12.39 -13.57 -35.29
C GLU A 495 -13.36 -14.77 -35.14
N ALA A 496 -12.86 -16.00 -35.19
CA ALA A 496 -13.63 -17.24 -35.06
C ALA A 496 -13.54 -17.90 -33.67
N ALA A 497 -12.79 -17.35 -32.72
CA ALA A 497 -12.62 -17.94 -31.39
C ALA A 497 -13.91 -17.79 -30.56
N GLN A 498 -14.47 -18.92 -30.12
CA GLN A 498 -15.76 -18.97 -29.38
C GLN A 498 -15.61 -19.36 -27.91
N GLY A 499 -14.39 -19.39 -27.38
CA GLY A 499 -14.09 -19.83 -26.02
C GLY A 499 -12.94 -20.80 -25.93
N ALA A 500 -12.70 -21.30 -24.72
CA ALA A 500 -11.76 -22.40 -24.45
C ALA A 500 -12.16 -23.68 -25.22
N ARG A 501 -11.19 -24.56 -25.48
CA ARG A 501 -11.38 -25.89 -26.07
C ARG A 501 -11.08 -26.98 -25.06
N ILE A 502 -11.27 -28.23 -25.48
CA ILE A 502 -10.90 -29.41 -24.69
C ILE A 502 -9.42 -29.30 -24.30
N ALA A 503 -9.12 -29.49 -23.01
CA ALA A 503 -7.76 -29.47 -22.50
C ALA A 503 -6.95 -30.64 -23.12
N GLY A 504 -5.70 -30.38 -23.47
CA GLY A 504 -4.81 -31.30 -24.16
C GLY A 504 -4.95 -31.30 -25.68
N THR A 505 -5.67 -30.34 -26.29
CA THR A 505 -5.81 -30.28 -27.75
C THR A 505 -4.66 -29.55 -28.44
N GLY A 506 -3.93 -28.67 -27.74
CA GLY A 506 -2.66 -28.12 -28.21
C GLY A 506 -1.57 -29.18 -28.28
N SER A 507 -0.62 -29.00 -29.21
CA SER A 507 0.54 -29.89 -29.30
C SER A 507 1.37 -29.78 -28.01
N GLY A 508 1.83 -30.92 -27.50
CA GLY A 508 2.68 -30.92 -26.31
C GLY A 508 4.07 -30.37 -26.64
N ASN A 509 4.66 -29.62 -25.72
CA ASN A 509 6.07 -29.20 -25.85
C ASN A 509 7.03 -30.39 -25.70
N ILE A 510 8.36 -30.17 -25.69
CA ILE A 510 9.33 -31.27 -25.60
C ILE A 510 9.23 -32.12 -24.32
N PHE A 511 8.58 -31.62 -23.26
CA PHE A 511 8.28 -32.39 -22.05
C PHE A 511 6.96 -33.17 -22.18
N GLY A 512 6.13 -32.87 -23.19
CA GLY A 512 4.82 -33.45 -23.40
C GLY A 512 3.69 -32.69 -22.68
N ILE A 513 3.96 -31.47 -22.23
CA ILE A 513 2.97 -30.60 -21.58
C ILE A 513 2.19 -29.84 -22.65
N SER A 514 0.87 -29.93 -22.61
CA SER A 514 -0.03 -29.32 -23.58
C SER A 514 -0.58 -27.98 -23.08
N ASP A 515 -1.01 -27.15 -24.04
CA ASP A 515 -1.76 -25.90 -23.82
C ASP A 515 -1.02 -24.85 -22.97
N MET A 516 0.31 -24.86 -22.99
CA MET A 516 1.11 -23.83 -22.29
C MET A 516 1.02 -22.44 -22.98
N SER A 517 0.47 -22.38 -24.19
CA SER A 517 0.26 -21.16 -24.97
C SER A 517 -1.18 -21.11 -25.48
N GLY A 518 -2.01 -20.27 -24.88
CA GLY A 518 -3.43 -20.10 -25.20
C GLY A 518 -4.38 -20.95 -24.36
N ASN A 519 -5.57 -21.19 -24.90
CA ASN A 519 -6.72 -21.79 -24.24
C ASN A 519 -7.21 -20.94 -23.06
N VAL A 520 -6.66 -21.10 -21.86
CA VAL A 520 -6.98 -20.25 -20.71
C VAL A 520 -5.71 -19.77 -20.03
N PHE A 521 -5.77 -18.56 -19.46
CA PHE A 521 -4.72 -18.12 -18.56
C PHE A 521 -4.64 -19.07 -17.37
N GLU A 522 -3.47 -19.14 -16.75
CA GLU A 522 -3.24 -20.03 -15.63
C GLU A 522 -2.73 -19.28 -14.41
N TRP A 523 -3.38 -19.52 -13.26
CA TRP A 523 -2.93 -19.00 -11.97
C TRP A 523 -1.56 -19.55 -11.57
N CYS A 524 -0.65 -18.66 -11.15
CA CYS A 524 0.58 -19.00 -10.44
C CYS A 524 0.46 -18.71 -8.94
N ALA A 525 1.36 -19.30 -8.15
CA ALA A 525 1.41 -19.08 -6.70
C ALA A 525 1.91 -17.67 -6.32
N ASP A 526 2.67 -17.02 -7.20
CA ASP A 526 3.37 -15.77 -6.94
C ASP A 526 2.43 -14.55 -6.90
N TRP A 527 2.80 -13.60 -6.06
CA TRP A 527 2.26 -12.25 -6.13
C TRP A 527 2.93 -11.49 -7.26
N PHE A 528 2.14 -10.74 -8.02
CA PHE A 528 2.63 -10.02 -9.17
C PHE A 528 3.40 -8.77 -8.77
N ALA A 529 4.61 -8.64 -9.28
CA ALA A 529 5.47 -7.48 -9.06
C ALA A 529 6.23 -7.13 -10.35
N LEU A 530 6.17 -5.86 -10.76
CA LEU A 530 6.73 -5.37 -12.03
C LEU A 530 8.27 -5.34 -12.03
N GLY A 531 8.88 -4.80 -10.96
CA GLY A 531 10.32 -4.62 -10.80
C GLY A 531 11.07 -5.88 -10.34
N LEU A 532 10.42 -7.04 -10.42
CA LEU A 532 10.90 -8.29 -9.86
C LEU A 532 12.20 -8.81 -10.47
N GLY A 533 12.32 -8.77 -11.80
CA GLY A 533 13.55 -9.17 -12.48
C GLY A 533 14.74 -8.27 -12.11
N VAL A 534 14.48 -7.00 -11.78
CA VAL A 534 15.52 -6.05 -11.33
C VAL A 534 15.90 -6.30 -9.86
N ALA A 535 14.96 -6.78 -9.05
CA ALA A 535 15.18 -7.13 -7.65
C ALA A 535 15.84 -8.51 -7.44
N THR A 536 15.87 -9.37 -8.47
CA THR A 536 16.40 -10.73 -8.34
C THR A 536 17.93 -10.75 -8.45
N PRO A 537 18.66 -11.33 -7.47
CA PRO A 537 20.12 -11.43 -7.55
C PRO A 537 20.61 -12.28 -8.71
N VAL A 538 21.80 -11.98 -9.21
CA VAL A 538 22.45 -12.75 -10.29
C VAL A 538 22.76 -14.21 -9.89
N SER A 539 22.78 -14.54 -8.60
CA SER A 539 22.86 -15.94 -8.13
C SER A 539 21.62 -16.77 -8.49
N GLY A 540 20.50 -16.11 -8.80
CA GLY A 540 19.20 -16.73 -9.05
C GLY A 540 18.54 -17.27 -7.79
N ASP A 541 18.88 -16.72 -6.63
CA ASP A 541 18.24 -17.05 -5.38
C ASP A 541 16.79 -16.57 -5.39
N ASN A 542 15.89 -17.48 -5.03
CA ASN A 542 14.46 -17.26 -5.04
C ASN A 542 14.07 -16.31 -3.89
N ILE A 543 14.08 -15.00 -4.16
CA ILE A 543 13.60 -13.97 -3.23
C ILE A 543 12.09 -14.11 -2.91
N TYR A 544 11.35 -14.87 -3.72
CA TYR A 544 9.92 -15.13 -3.57
C TYR A 544 9.57 -16.00 -2.36
N ALA A 545 10.51 -16.82 -1.87
CA ALA A 545 10.36 -17.53 -0.61
C ALA A 545 10.05 -16.55 0.54
N GLN A 546 10.59 -15.32 0.47
CA GLN A 546 10.32 -14.26 1.45
C GLN A 546 8.98 -13.56 1.21
N MET A 547 8.50 -13.45 -0.04
CA MET A 547 7.18 -12.89 -0.37
C MET A 547 6.03 -13.78 0.11
N SER A 548 6.24 -15.10 0.20
CA SER A 548 5.24 -16.03 0.75
C SER A 548 5.01 -15.86 2.27
N ALA A 549 5.94 -15.21 2.98
CA ALA A 549 5.80 -14.88 4.40
C ALA A 549 4.93 -13.63 4.65
N PHE A 550 4.58 -12.88 3.60
CA PHE A 550 3.66 -11.74 3.69
C PHE A 550 2.35 -12.05 2.97
N PRO A 551 1.19 -12.00 3.67
CA PRO A 551 -0.08 -12.09 3.00
C PRO A 551 -0.32 -10.83 2.15
N ALA A 552 -0.64 -11.07 0.89
CA ALA A 552 -1.26 -10.16 -0.07
C ALA A 552 -0.35 -9.14 -0.79
N GLY A 553 -0.22 -9.39 -2.10
CA GLY A 553 0.07 -8.37 -3.11
C GLY A 553 -1.23 -7.87 -3.75
N GLY A 554 -1.14 -6.89 -4.65
CA GLY A 554 -2.31 -6.34 -5.37
C GLY A 554 -2.97 -7.31 -6.36
N GLY A 555 -2.24 -8.33 -6.81
CA GLY A 555 -2.73 -9.40 -7.68
C GLY A 555 -1.80 -10.61 -7.70
N LYS A 556 -2.33 -11.78 -8.04
CA LYS A 556 -1.55 -12.99 -8.31
C LYS A 556 -1.13 -13.02 -9.77
N THR A 557 0.05 -13.54 -10.05
CA THR A 557 0.54 -13.69 -11.42
C THR A 557 -0.34 -14.68 -12.20
N VAL A 558 -0.61 -14.35 -13.46
CA VAL A 558 -1.23 -15.24 -14.44
C VAL A 558 -0.35 -15.34 -15.69
N ARG A 559 -0.35 -16.52 -16.33
CA ARG A 559 0.54 -16.85 -17.45
C ARG A 559 -0.20 -17.58 -18.57
N GLY A 560 0.43 -17.66 -19.74
CA GLY A 560 -0.01 -18.53 -20.84
C GLY A 560 -1.04 -17.95 -21.80
N GLY A 561 -1.58 -16.75 -21.58
CA GLY A 561 -2.60 -16.19 -22.47
C GLY A 561 -3.88 -17.02 -22.48
N SER A 562 -4.85 -16.65 -23.32
CA SER A 562 -6.12 -17.37 -23.41
C SER A 562 -6.74 -17.21 -24.79
N TRP A 563 -7.92 -17.80 -24.99
CA TRP A 563 -8.74 -17.65 -26.18
C TRP A 563 -9.18 -16.19 -26.47
N VAL A 564 -9.01 -15.25 -25.53
CA VAL A 564 -9.22 -13.80 -25.75
C VAL A 564 -7.92 -13.02 -25.96
N THR A 565 -6.76 -13.67 -25.91
CA THR A 565 -5.44 -13.04 -26.08
C THR A 565 -4.99 -13.15 -27.53
N LYS A 566 -4.56 -12.04 -28.13
CA LYS A 566 -4.03 -12.04 -29.50
C LYS A 566 -2.68 -12.77 -29.55
N PRO A 567 -2.35 -13.45 -30.66
CA PRO A 567 -1.06 -14.13 -30.81
C PRO A 567 0.17 -13.23 -30.63
N ASP A 568 0.09 -11.95 -31.00
CA ASP A 568 1.22 -11.01 -30.89
C ASP A 568 1.48 -10.54 -29.44
N ASP A 569 0.51 -10.77 -28.53
CA ASP A 569 0.54 -10.35 -27.13
C ASP A 569 0.96 -11.49 -26.18
N ILE A 570 1.29 -12.68 -26.72
CA ILE A 570 1.59 -13.88 -25.94
C ILE A 570 2.93 -14.49 -26.34
N ASN A 571 3.74 -14.79 -25.33
CA ASN A 571 5.06 -15.40 -25.46
C ASN A 571 5.34 -16.23 -24.20
N SER A 572 6.42 -17.01 -24.19
CA SER A 572 6.80 -17.76 -22.99
C SER A 572 7.04 -16.87 -21.77
N TRP A 573 7.46 -15.62 -21.96
CA TRP A 573 7.73 -14.63 -20.92
C TRP A 573 6.59 -13.61 -20.71
N SER A 574 5.50 -13.64 -21.49
CA SER A 574 4.37 -12.70 -21.32
C SER A 574 3.59 -12.97 -20.04
N ARG A 575 3.51 -12.00 -19.13
CA ARG A 575 2.91 -12.15 -17.81
C ARG A 575 1.80 -11.14 -17.59
N GLY A 576 0.82 -11.53 -16.80
CA GLY A 576 -0.23 -10.64 -16.32
C GLY A 576 -0.47 -10.85 -14.84
N PHE A 577 -1.46 -10.14 -14.33
CA PHE A 577 -1.95 -10.34 -12.97
C PHE A 577 -3.46 -10.28 -12.94
N ASN A 578 -4.01 -10.86 -11.88
CA ASN A 578 -5.41 -10.71 -11.57
C ASN A 578 -5.62 -10.72 -10.05
N ARG A 579 -6.69 -10.10 -9.56
CA ARG A 579 -7.04 -10.11 -8.13
C ARG A 579 -7.27 -11.56 -7.71
N PRO A 580 -6.70 -12.03 -6.57
CA PRO A 580 -6.72 -13.45 -6.22
C PRO A 580 -8.14 -14.03 -6.05
N TYR A 581 -9.13 -13.19 -5.73
CA TYR A 581 -10.53 -13.57 -5.57
C TYR A 581 -11.36 -13.45 -6.87
N TRP A 582 -10.83 -12.88 -7.96
CA TRP A 582 -11.59 -12.75 -9.22
C TRP A 582 -11.79 -14.09 -9.92
N CYS A 583 -12.99 -14.27 -10.48
CA CYS A 583 -13.39 -15.43 -11.26
C CYS A 583 -13.77 -14.97 -12.68
N THR A 584 -13.02 -15.39 -13.71
CA THR A 584 -13.22 -14.91 -15.10
C THR A 584 -13.35 -16.09 -16.09
N PRO A 585 -14.00 -15.90 -17.26
CA PRO A 585 -14.27 -16.99 -18.22
C PRO A 585 -13.04 -17.47 -19.01
N TYR A 586 -11.88 -16.86 -18.80
CA TYR A 586 -10.65 -17.12 -19.57
C TYR A 586 -9.47 -17.48 -18.66
N LEU A 587 -9.71 -17.71 -17.37
CA LEU A 587 -8.67 -17.97 -16.37
C LEU A 587 -8.99 -19.27 -15.62
N GLY A 588 -8.09 -20.24 -15.76
CA GLY A 588 -8.08 -21.51 -15.07
C GLY A 588 -6.75 -21.70 -14.32
N PHE A 589 -6.31 -22.96 -14.19
CA PHE A 589 -5.05 -23.28 -13.53
C PHE A 589 -4.58 -24.70 -13.85
N ARG A 590 -3.30 -24.96 -13.54
CA ARG A 590 -2.74 -26.31 -13.48
C ARG A 590 -1.93 -26.50 -12.19
N PRO A 591 -1.99 -27.66 -11.53
CA PRO A 591 -1.20 -27.92 -10.33
C PRO A 591 0.21 -28.43 -10.64
N VAL A 592 1.10 -28.26 -9.67
CA VAL A 592 2.42 -28.91 -9.60
C VAL A 592 2.57 -29.72 -8.31
N ILE A 593 3.43 -30.73 -8.35
CA ILE A 593 3.92 -31.48 -7.20
C ILE A 593 5.35 -31.03 -6.95
N ALA A 594 5.60 -30.41 -5.80
CA ALA A 594 6.95 -30.13 -5.35
C ALA A 594 7.59 -31.41 -4.79
N GLU A 595 8.74 -31.81 -5.32
CA GLU A 595 9.57 -32.84 -4.68
C GLU A 595 10.25 -32.21 -3.45
N GLN A 596 10.22 -32.90 -2.30
CA GLN A 596 10.77 -32.41 -1.03
C GLN A 596 12.28 -32.39 -0.99
#